data_AF-A0A7S1QPD4-F1
#
_entry.id   AF-A0A7S1QPD4-F1
#
_cell.length_a   1.000
_cell.length_b   1.000
_cell.length_c   1.000
_cell.angle_alpha   90.00
_cell.angle_beta   90.00
_cell.angle_gamma   90.00
#
_symmetry.space_group_name_H-M   'P 1'
#
loop_
_entity.id
_entity.type
_entity.pdbx_description
1 polymer ?
#
loop_
_entity_poly.entity_id
_entity_poly.type
_entity_poly.pdbx_seq_one_letter_code
_entity_poly.pdbx_strand_id
1 'polypeptide(L)'
;ELSIAELQVGQEVEGRVVDHQLTGAFVDIGAGKDALVETEELGEGLPMAKLKRGEIVRGRVLRVEDGKIWMTLRSGSLERQPNAFRGKVNDDQTVAAFEGIPSDRWLEAEVCGLVLKTGVKVRITAPGVDKPGLGFVPVGAFPEGFASTVAYGTKVKVRVLSPAKGFKRFDCSMKDP
;
A
#
# COMPACT_ATOMS: atom_id res chain seq x y z
N GLU A 1 -16.84 2.97 27.97
CA GLU A 1 -15.99 2.09 27.16
C GLU A 1 -16.75 1.84 25.87
N LEU A 2 -16.14 2.04 24.71
CA LEU A 2 -16.81 1.78 23.43
C LEU A 2 -16.78 0.27 23.20
N SER A 3 -17.88 -0.36 22.80
CA SER A 3 -17.80 -1.77 22.37
C SER A 3 -17.50 -1.84 20.87
N ILE A 4 -16.76 -2.88 20.45
CA ILE A 4 -16.46 -3.12 19.03
C ILE A 4 -17.75 -3.23 18.20
N ALA A 5 -18.82 -3.78 18.80
CA ALA A 5 -20.11 -3.97 18.15
C ALA A 5 -20.85 -2.65 17.85
N GLU A 6 -20.50 -1.57 18.54
CA GLU A 6 -21.11 -0.24 18.35
C GLU A 6 -20.35 0.60 17.32
N LEU A 7 -19.17 0.16 16.87
CA LEU A 7 -18.38 0.89 15.87
C LEU A 7 -19.06 0.81 14.50
N GLN A 8 -19.26 1.98 13.90
CA GLN A 8 -19.82 2.09 12.56
C GLN A 8 -18.72 2.42 11.54
N VAL A 9 -18.77 1.79 10.36
CA VAL A 9 -17.89 2.18 9.25
C VAL A 9 -18.10 3.66 8.93
N GLY A 10 -16.99 4.40 8.85
CA GLY A 10 -16.93 5.83 8.63
C GLY A 10 -17.04 6.70 9.88
N GLN A 11 -17.33 6.11 11.04
CA GLN A 11 -17.30 6.82 12.32
C GLN A 11 -15.94 7.45 12.58
N GLU A 12 -15.93 8.73 12.93
CA GLU A 12 -14.72 9.42 13.40
C GLU A 12 -14.34 8.93 14.79
N VAL A 13 -13.06 8.61 14.96
CA VAL A 13 -12.48 8.15 16.21
C VAL A 13 -11.15 8.86 16.46
N GLU A 14 -10.86 9.11 17.72
CA GLU A 14 -9.55 9.57 18.19
C GLU A 14 -8.92 8.44 19.01
N GLY A 15 -7.61 8.27 18.89
CA GLY A 15 -6.90 7.31 19.70
C GLY A 15 -5.41 7.57 19.82
N ARG A 16 -4.79 6.82 20.73
CA ARG A 16 -3.37 6.92 21.03
C ARG A 16 -2.61 5.79 20.37
N VAL A 17 -1.55 6.11 19.64
CA VAL A 17 -0.67 5.11 19.03
C VAL A 17 0.02 4.29 20.13
N VAL A 18 -0.21 2.99 20.16
CA VAL A 18 0.36 2.07 21.17
C VAL A 18 1.54 1.28 20.63
N ASP A 19 1.54 0.97 19.33
CA ASP A 19 2.62 0.26 18.65
C ASP A 19 2.71 0.63 17.17
N HIS A 20 3.86 0.35 16.55
CA HIS A 20 4.06 0.53 15.11
C HIS A 20 4.86 -0.63 14.53
N GLN A 21 4.48 -1.05 13.32
CA GLN A 21 5.13 -2.13 12.58
C GLN A 21 5.46 -1.68 11.16
N LEU A 22 6.09 -2.55 10.36
CA LEU A 22 6.38 -2.24 8.97
C LEU A 22 5.12 -2.10 8.11
N THR A 23 4.04 -2.78 8.50
CA THR A 23 2.78 -2.84 7.74
C THR A 23 1.73 -1.82 8.20
N GLY A 24 2.01 -1.04 9.25
CA GLY A 24 1.03 -0.12 9.82
C GLY A 24 1.34 0.31 11.26
N ALA A 25 0.33 0.88 11.92
CA ALA A 25 0.37 1.27 13.32
C ALA A 25 -0.87 0.76 14.06
N PHE A 26 -0.73 0.54 15.36
CA PHE A 26 -1.83 0.17 16.25
C PHE A 26 -2.20 1.37 17.12
N VAL A 27 -3.50 1.64 17.19
CA VAL A 27 -4.06 2.81 17.85
C VAL A 27 -5.15 2.36 18.83
N ASP A 28 -4.95 2.65 20.11
CA ASP A 28 -5.97 2.44 21.13
C ASP A 28 -7.02 3.56 21.02
N ILE A 29 -8.24 3.17 20.62
CA ILE A 29 -9.41 4.05 20.50
C ILE A 29 -10.44 3.82 21.62
N GLY A 30 -10.07 3.09 22.68
CA GLY A 30 -10.96 2.79 23.80
C GLY A 30 -12.08 1.79 23.48
N ALA A 31 -11.86 0.94 22.46
CA ALA A 31 -12.83 -0.04 21.97
C ALA A 31 -12.53 -1.50 22.41
N GLY A 32 -11.73 -1.69 23.46
CA GLY A 32 -11.30 -3.00 23.96
C GLY A 32 -10.25 -3.73 23.11
N LYS A 33 -10.02 -3.30 21.87
CA LYS A 33 -8.89 -3.69 21.02
C LYS A 33 -8.32 -2.51 20.25
N ASP A 34 -7.03 -2.61 19.94
CA ASP A 34 -6.34 -1.61 19.13
C ASP A 34 -6.79 -1.67 17.67
N ALA A 35 -7.05 -0.51 17.09
CA ALA A 35 -7.31 -0.35 15.67
C ALA A 35 -6.01 -0.38 14.87
N LEU A 36 -6.00 -1.13 13.78
CA LEU A 36 -4.90 -1.16 12.83
C LEU A 36 -5.08 -0.07 11.77
N VAL A 37 -4.07 0.79 11.63
CA VAL A 37 -3.90 1.70 10.49
C VAL A 37 -2.83 1.12 9.58
N GLU A 38 -3.22 0.59 8.43
CA GLU A 38 -2.28 0.03 7.45
C GLU A 38 -1.42 1.15 6.83
N THR A 39 -0.23 0.81 6.29
CA THR A 39 0.66 1.82 5.71
C THR A 39 -0.03 2.68 4.64
N GLU A 40 -0.90 2.07 3.84
CA GLU A 40 -1.70 2.73 2.79
C GLU A 40 -2.79 3.66 3.35
N GLU A 41 -3.04 3.61 4.65
CA GLU A 41 -4.10 4.32 5.36
C GLU A 41 -3.55 5.33 6.38
N LEU A 42 -2.21 5.52 6.44
CA LEU A 42 -1.54 6.45 7.36
C LEU A 42 -1.73 7.93 7.01
N GLY A 43 -2.36 8.24 5.87
CA GLY A 43 -2.60 9.59 5.38
C GLY A 43 -2.51 9.67 3.86
N GLU A 44 -2.46 10.88 3.34
CA GLU A 44 -2.30 11.11 1.90
C GLU A 44 -0.84 10.91 1.45
N GLY A 45 -0.66 10.39 0.25
CA GLY A 45 0.67 10.13 -0.30
C GLY A 45 1.37 8.93 0.34
N LEU A 46 2.65 8.77 -0.01
CA LEU A 46 3.53 7.79 0.59
C LEU A 46 3.94 8.26 2.00
N PRO A 47 3.71 7.48 3.05
CA PRO A 47 4.16 7.84 4.38
C PRO A 47 5.69 7.90 4.45
N MET A 48 6.20 9.08 4.79
CA MET A 48 7.64 9.32 4.95
C MET A 48 8.09 9.26 6.42
N ALA A 49 7.16 9.12 7.35
CA ALA A 49 7.43 8.96 8.77
C ALA A 49 6.49 7.91 9.37
N LYS A 50 6.97 7.24 10.41
CA LYS A 50 6.11 6.38 11.24
C LYS A 50 5.37 7.26 12.23
N LEU A 51 4.15 6.87 12.57
CA LEU A 51 3.49 7.38 13.77
C LEU A 51 4.31 6.99 15.00
N LYS A 52 4.42 7.89 15.96
CA LYS A 52 5.20 7.68 17.17
C LYS A 52 4.32 7.09 18.25
N ARG A 53 4.87 6.18 19.07
CA ARG A 53 4.16 5.69 20.26
C ARG A 53 3.80 6.86 21.16
N GLY A 54 2.53 6.90 21.56
CA GLY A 54 1.95 7.93 22.39
C GLY A 54 1.35 9.11 21.63
N GLU A 55 1.56 9.21 20.31
CA GLU A 55 0.93 10.21 19.45
C GLU A 55 -0.59 10.03 19.43
N ILE A 56 -1.32 11.15 19.44
CA ILE A 56 -2.79 11.16 19.29
C ILE A 56 -3.11 11.37 17.83
N VAL A 57 -3.91 10.47 17.26
CA VAL A 57 -4.35 10.54 15.87
C VAL A 57 -5.87 10.51 15.77
N ARG A 58 -6.40 11.19 14.77
CA ARG A 58 -7.83 11.21 14.43
C ARG A 58 -8.03 10.59 13.06
N GLY A 59 -8.98 9.68 12.97
CA GLY A 59 -9.27 8.95 11.75
C GLY A 59 -10.71 8.48 11.71
N ARG A 60 -11.00 7.62 10.74
CA ARG A 60 -12.31 7.01 10.57
C ARG A 60 -12.22 5.50 10.60
N VAL A 61 -13.20 4.83 11.19
CA VAL A 61 -13.33 3.38 11.12
C VAL A 61 -13.47 2.96 9.65
N LEU A 62 -12.50 2.20 9.15
CA LEU A 62 -12.50 1.73 7.76
C LEU A 62 -13.33 0.45 7.60
N ARG A 63 -13.17 -0.49 8.53
CA ARG A 63 -13.96 -1.74 8.61
C ARG A 63 -13.80 -2.38 9.98
N VAL A 64 -14.76 -3.23 10.34
CA VAL A 64 -14.74 -4.07 11.54
C VAL A 64 -15.09 -5.50 11.13
N GLU A 65 -14.16 -6.42 11.30
CA GLU A 65 -14.30 -7.83 10.87
C GLU A 65 -13.59 -8.74 11.89
N ASP A 66 -14.20 -9.87 12.25
CA ASP A 66 -13.64 -10.85 13.19
C ASP A 66 -13.13 -10.24 14.51
N GLY A 67 -13.84 -9.23 15.01
CA GLY A 67 -13.46 -8.48 16.21
C GLY A 67 -12.12 -7.77 16.08
N LYS A 68 -11.70 -7.40 14.87
CA LYS A 68 -10.57 -6.52 14.57
C LYS A 68 -11.10 -5.24 13.96
N ILE A 69 -10.39 -4.15 14.20
CA ILE A 69 -10.76 -2.81 13.75
C ILE A 69 -9.67 -2.32 12.80
N TRP A 70 -10.07 -1.88 11.62
CA TRP A 70 -9.19 -1.13 10.73
C TRP A 70 -9.62 0.33 10.74
N MET A 71 -8.66 1.23 10.80
CA MET A 71 -8.87 2.67 10.75
C MET A 71 -8.09 3.27 9.58
N THR A 72 -8.63 4.37 9.04
CA THR A 72 -7.95 5.21 8.06
C THR A 72 -7.73 6.61 8.58
N LEU A 73 -6.55 7.15 8.33
CA LEU A 73 -6.22 8.58 8.49
C LEU A 73 -6.36 9.35 7.18
N ARG A 74 -6.62 8.66 6.07
CA ARG A 74 -6.93 9.29 4.78
C ARG A 74 -8.27 10.00 4.79
N SER A 75 -8.32 11.07 4.03
CA SER A 75 -9.55 11.76 3.64
C SER A 75 -10.27 11.01 2.50
N GLY A 76 -11.50 11.42 2.19
CA GLY A 76 -12.23 10.88 1.04
C GLY A 76 -12.93 9.53 1.26
N SER A 77 -13.10 8.79 0.16
CA SER A 77 -13.89 7.55 0.13
C SER A 77 -13.31 6.45 1.02
N LEU A 78 -14.19 5.65 1.62
CA LEU A 78 -13.85 4.44 2.37
C LEU A 78 -13.91 3.18 1.51
N GLU A 79 -14.31 3.30 0.24
CA GLU A 79 -14.27 2.18 -0.69
C GLU A 79 -12.83 1.72 -0.87
N ARG A 80 -12.59 0.42 -0.76
CA ARG A 80 -11.30 -0.21 -0.99
C ARG A 80 -11.49 -1.31 -2.01
N GLN A 81 -10.66 -1.31 -3.05
CA GLN A 81 -10.60 -2.45 -3.94
C GLN A 81 -10.07 -3.67 -3.16
N PRO A 82 -10.61 -4.88 -3.40
CA PRO A 82 -10.07 -6.09 -2.81
C PRO A 82 -8.58 -6.21 -3.12
N ASN A 83 -7.73 -6.27 -2.10
CA ASN A 83 -6.29 -6.42 -2.28
C ASN A 83 -5.94 -7.88 -2.62
N ALA A 84 -6.26 -8.31 -3.85
CA ALA A 84 -6.02 -9.68 -4.35
C ALA A 84 -4.52 -10.03 -4.50
N PHE A 85 -3.63 -9.05 -4.30
CA PHE A 85 -2.18 -9.16 -4.45
C PHE A 85 -1.43 -9.16 -3.12
N ARG A 86 -2.14 -8.98 -2.00
CA ARG A 86 -1.50 -8.95 -0.69
C ARG A 86 -0.75 -10.25 -0.42
N GLY A 87 0.57 -10.15 -0.25
CA GLY A 87 1.44 -11.28 0.05
C GLY A 87 1.76 -12.21 -1.13
N LYS A 88 1.21 -11.95 -2.33
CA LYS A 88 1.59 -12.72 -3.53
C LYS A 88 2.95 -12.27 -4.02
N VAL A 89 3.84 -13.22 -4.22
CA VAL A 89 5.09 -13.03 -4.94
C VAL A 89 4.93 -13.56 -6.36
N ASN A 90 5.77 -13.12 -7.30
CA ASN A 90 5.74 -13.67 -8.66
C ASN A 90 6.06 -15.17 -8.62
N ASP A 91 5.35 -15.97 -9.41
CA ASP A 91 5.75 -17.36 -9.66
C ASP A 91 6.82 -17.41 -10.78
N ASP A 92 7.43 -18.56 -10.99
CA ASP A 92 8.54 -18.69 -11.96
C ASP A 92 8.08 -18.41 -13.40
N GLN A 93 6.83 -18.75 -13.71
CA GLN A 93 6.20 -18.44 -15.00
C GLN A 93 6.05 -16.93 -15.20
N THR A 94 5.61 -16.21 -14.18
CA THR A 94 5.48 -14.74 -14.20
C THR A 94 6.84 -14.09 -14.34
N VAL A 95 7.87 -14.59 -13.65
CA VAL A 95 9.24 -14.07 -13.81
C VAL A 95 9.72 -14.23 -15.25
N ALA A 96 9.66 -15.45 -15.80
CA ALA A 96 10.10 -15.72 -17.17
C ALA A 96 9.35 -14.88 -18.23
N ALA A 97 8.04 -14.64 -18.03
CA ALA A 97 7.23 -13.84 -18.95
C ALA A 97 7.65 -12.35 -18.99
N PHE A 98 8.15 -11.81 -17.87
CA PHE A 98 8.58 -10.41 -17.77
C PHE A 98 10.07 -10.22 -18.08
N GLU A 99 10.91 -11.27 -17.99
CA GLU A 99 12.34 -11.20 -18.36
C GLU A 99 12.57 -10.82 -19.82
N GLY A 100 11.65 -11.21 -20.72
CA GLY A 100 11.74 -10.87 -22.15
C GLY A 100 11.30 -9.44 -22.50
N ILE A 101 10.86 -8.65 -21.53
CA ILE A 101 10.36 -7.29 -21.78
C ILE A 101 11.52 -6.29 -21.77
N PRO A 102 11.71 -5.49 -22.84
CA PRO A 102 12.70 -4.42 -22.87
C PRO A 102 12.51 -3.41 -21.73
N SER A 103 13.60 -2.98 -21.09
CA SER A 103 13.56 -2.12 -19.90
C SER A 103 13.27 -0.64 -20.18
N ASP A 104 13.19 -0.26 -21.45
CA ASP A 104 12.71 1.03 -21.95
C ASP A 104 11.21 1.01 -22.30
N ARG A 105 10.57 -0.17 -22.26
CA ARG A 105 9.14 -0.31 -22.56
C ARG A 105 8.29 0.13 -21.37
N TRP A 106 7.39 1.07 -21.63
CA TRP A 106 6.34 1.47 -20.69
C TRP A 106 5.19 0.45 -20.65
N LEU A 107 4.83 0.05 -19.44
CA LEU A 107 3.73 -0.86 -19.13
C LEU A 107 2.73 -0.18 -18.20
N GLU A 108 1.47 -0.57 -18.32
CA GLU A 108 0.44 -0.13 -17.39
C GLU A 108 0.59 -0.85 -16.05
N ALA A 109 0.43 -0.08 -15.00
CA ALA A 109 0.50 -0.56 -13.64
C ALA A 109 -0.51 0.12 -12.74
N GLU A 110 -0.84 -0.54 -11.63
CA GLU A 110 -1.70 -0.01 -10.59
C GLU A 110 -1.01 -0.15 -9.23
N VAL A 111 -0.99 0.93 -8.46
CA VAL A 111 -0.43 0.91 -7.10
C VAL A 111 -1.27 -0.01 -6.23
N CYS A 112 -0.67 -1.10 -5.77
CA CYS A 112 -1.34 -2.11 -4.96
C CYS A 112 -0.72 -2.26 -3.56
N GLY A 113 0.18 -1.35 -3.20
CA GLY A 113 0.59 -1.16 -1.81
C GLY A 113 1.66 -0.10 -1.63
N LEU A 114 1.71 0.49 -0.44
CA LEU A 114 2.68 1.52 -0.08
C LEU A 114 3.68 0.93 0.94
N VAL A 115 4.96 1.22 0.74
CA VAL A 115 6.04 0.78 1.64
C VAL A 115 6.69 2.02 2.23
N LEU A 116 6.40 2.25 3.51
CA LEU A 116 6.90 3.36 4.33
C LEU A 116 8.34 3.76 3.95
N LYS A 117 8.53 5.04 3.60
CA LYS A 117 9.80 5.66 3.18
C LYS A 117 10.48 5.08 1.92
N THR A 118 10.03 3.92 1.44
CA THR A 118 10.83 3.10 0.51
C THR A 118 10.28 3.15 -0.91
N GLY A 119 8.96 3.17 -1.07
CA GLY A 119 8.34 3.25 -2.39
C GLY A 119 6.96 2.61 -2.45
N VAL A 120 6.55 2.19 -3.64
CA VAL A 120 5.25 1.55 -3.85
C VAL A 120 5.39 0.20 -4.53
N LYS A 121 4.50 -0.72 -4.17
CA LYS A 121 4.26 -1.96 -4.91
C LYS A 121 3.25 -1.69 -6.00
N VAL A 122 3.52 -2.21 -7.18
CA VAL A 122 2.65 -2.05 -8.35
C VAL A 122 2.28 -3.40 -8.94
N ARG A 123 1.03 -3.53 -9.35
CA ARG A 123 0.56 -4.61 -10.20
C ARG A 123 0.79 -4.21 -11.65
N ILE A 124 1.58 -4.96 -12.39
CA ILE A 124 1.98 -4.66 -13.76
C ILE A 124 1.28 -5.61 -14.72
N THR A 125 0.70 -5.06 -15.78
CA THR A 125 0.15 -5.85 -16.88
C THR A 125 1.01 -5.65 -18.12
N ALA A 126 1.36 -6.74 -18.80
CA ALA A 126 2.19 -6.73 -19.99
C ALA A 126 1.48 -7.42 -21.16
N PRO A 127 1.58 -6.89 -22.40
CA PRO A 127 1.00 -7.55 -23.57
C PRO A 127 1.58 -8.95 -23.78
N GLY A 128 0.70 -9.94 -23.96
CA GLY A 128 1.08 -11.35 -24.12
C GLY A 128 1.41 -12.08 -22.81
N VAL A 129 1.18 -11.45 -21.65
CA VAL A 129 1.36 -12.07 -20.34
C VAL A 129 0.01 -12.19 -19.63
N ASP A 130 -0.44 -13.43 -19.41
CA ASP A 130 -1.76 -13.70 -18.82
C ASP A 130 -1.85 -13.35 -17.33
N LYS A 131 -0.73 -13.53 -16.60
CA LYS A 131 -0.65 -13.26 -15.16
C LYS A 131 0.02 -11.92 -14.91
N PRO A 132 -0.63 -10.97 -14.20
CA PRO A 132 0.02 -9.71 -13.84
C PRO A 132 1.18 -9.94 -12.87
N GLY A 133 2.25 -9.17 -13.05
CA GLY A 133 3.44 -9.21 -12.20
C GLY A 133 3.36 -8.24 -11.03
N LEU A 134 3.98 -8.58 -9.90
CA LEU A 134 4.26 -7.67 -8.81
C LEU A 134 5.61 -6.99 -9.04
N GLY A 135 5.57 -5.66 -9.13
CA GLY A 135 6.73 -4.79 -9.18
C GLY A 135 6.88 -3.93 -7.94
N PHE A 136 8.05 -3.31 -7.82
CA PHE A 136 8.36 -2.32 -6.81
C PHE A 136 9.02 -1.11 -7.46
N VAL A 137 8.48 0.07 -7.20
CA VAL A 137 9.06 1.34 -7.64
C VAL A 137 9.62 2.04 -6.40
N PRO A 138 10.95 2.18 -6.26
CA PRO A 138 11.55 2.90 -5.14
C PRO A 138 11.30 4.40 -5.26
N VAL A 139 11.32 5.13 -4.14
CA VAL A 139 11.08 6.60 -4.13
C VAL A 139 11.98 7.35 -5.13
N GLY A 140 13.24 6.96 -5.26
CA GLY A 140 14.17 7.58 -6.21
C GLY A 140 13.78 7.45 -7.68
N ALA A 141 12.87 6.52 -8.01
CA ALA A 141 12.37 6.27 -9.35
C ALA A 141 10.96 6.86 -9.59
N PHE A 142 10.46 7.69 -8.67
CA PHE A 142 9.20 8.42 -8.83
C PHE A 142 9.38 9.72 -9.62
N PRO A 143 8.37 10.18 -10.38
CA PRO A 143 8.30 11.55 -10.84
C PRO A 143 8.25 12.52 -9.65
N GLU A 144 8.64 13.78 -9.88
CA GLU A 144 8.52 14.83 -8.87
C GLU A 144 7.06 14.97 -8.39
N GLY A 145 6.87 15.16 -7.09
CA GLY A 145 5.53 15.31 -6.48
C GLY A 145 4.67 14.03 -6.41
N PHE A 146 5.10 12.91 -7.02
CA PHE A 146 4.32 11.67 -6.97
C PHE A 146 4.22 11.12 -5.53
N ALA A 147 5.31 11.22 -4.76
CA ALA A 147 5.34 10.74 -3.37
C ALA A 147 4.28 11.39 -2.48
N SER A 148 3.91 12.66 -2.71
CA SER A 148 2.91 13.37 -1.90
C SER A 148 1.46 13.13 -2.33
N THR A 149 1.25 12.49 -3.48
CA THR A 149 -0.09 12.37 -4.10
C THR A 149 -0.51 10.92 -4.34
N VAL A 150 0.42 9.97 -4.29
CA VAL A 150 0.14 8.56 -4.55
C VAL A 150 -0.85 7.97 -3.53
N ALA A 151 -1.81 7.20 -4.04
CA ALA A 151 -2.76 6.45 -3.23
C ALA A 151 -2.83 4.99 -3.71
N TYR A 152 -3.41 4.12 -2.89
CA TYR A 152 -3.78 2.78 -3.34
C TYR A 152 -4.76 2.87 -4.52
N GLY A 153 -4.56 2.03 -5.54
CA GLY A 153 -5.36 1.99 -6.75
C GLY A 153 -4.98 3.04 -7.80
N THR A 154 -4.01 3.91 -7.54
CA THR A 154 -3.53 4.88 -8.53
C THR A 154 -2.99 4.14 -9.75
N LYS A 155 -3.54 4.44 -10.94
CA LYS A 155 -3.02 3.94 -12.21
C LYS A 155 -1.78 4.74 -12.61
N VAL A 156 -0.74 4.04 -13.01
CA VAL A 156 0.57 4.59 -13.38
C VAL A 156 1.12 3.87 -14.60
N LYS A 157 2.16 4.44 -15.22
CA LYS A 157 3.01 3.74 -16.18
C LYS A 157 4.36 3.48 -15.54
N VAL A 158 4.90 2.28 -15.75
CA VAL A 158 6.22 1.89 -15.24
C VAL A 158 7.00 1.18 -16.33
N ARG A 159 8.33 1.23 -16.23
CA ARG A 159 9.24 0.34 -16.97
C ARG A 159 9.85 -0.67 -16.01
N VAL A 160 10.03 -1.90 -16.48
CA VAL A 160 10.60 -3.01 -15.69
C VAL A 160 12.10 -3.05 -15.93
N LEU A 161 12.91 -2.90 -14.88
CA LEU A 161 14.37 -2.78 -15.01
C LEU A 161 15.07 -4.13 -15.02
N SER A 162 14.70 -5.01 -14.09
CA SER A 162 15.19 -6.38 -13.93
C SER A 162 14.37 -7.09 -12.84
N PRO A 163 14.30 -8.43 -12.82
CA PRO A 163 13.91 -9.14 -11.61
C PRO A 163 14.89 -8.80 -10.49
N ALA A 164 14.37 -8.40 -9.33
CA ALA A 164 15.20 -8.04 -8.18
C ALA A 164 16.00 -9.27 -7.74
N LYS A 165 17.34 -9.18 -7.69
CA LYS A 165 18.20 -10.30 -7.29
C LYS A 165 17.74 -10.89 -5.95
N GLY A 166 17.42 -12.18 -5.92
CA GLY A 166 17.00 -12.90 -4.71
C GLY A 166 15.55 -12.67 -4.27
N PHE A 167 14.76 -11.86 -4.99
CA PHE A 167 13.35 -11.64 -4.69
C PHE A 167 12.48 -11.93 -5.91
N LYS A 168 11.37 -12.64 -5.74
CA LYS A 168 10.37 -12.85 -6.80
C LYS A 168 9.48 -11.59 -7.00
N ARG A 169 10.11 -10.44 -7.28
CA ARG A 169 9.48 -9.16 -7.65
C ARG A 169 10.34 -8.45 -8.70
N PHE A 170 9.75 -7.54 -9.47
CA PHE A 170 10.49 -6.71 -10.42
C PHE A 170 10.84 -5.35 -9.82
N ASP A 171 12.06 -4.86 -10.04
CA ASP A 171 12.34 -3.45 -9.80
C ASP A 171 11.86 -2.64 -11.00
N CYS A 172 11.20 -1.52 -10.72
CA CYS A 172 10.52 -0.73 -11.73
C CYS A 172 10.87 0.76 -11.57
N SER A 173 10.74 1.50 -12.67
CA SER A 173 10.92 2.95 -12.70
C SER A 173 9.71 3.64 -13.32
N MET A 174 9.39 4.82 -12.82
CA MET A 174 8.45 5.77 -13.44
C MET A 174 9.18 6.94 -14.12
N LYS A 175 10.50 6.84 -14.24
CA LYS A 175 11.36 7.78 -14.97
C LYS A 175 11.88 7.17 -16.26
N ASP A 176 12.21 8.03 -17.20
CA ASP A 176 12.89 7.67 -18.45
C ASP A 176 14.18 6.85 -18.22
N PRO A 177 14.60 6.04 -19.22
CA PRO A 177 15.80 5.21 -19.18
C PRO A 177 17.10 5.94 -18.81
#